data_AF-A0A2E6KXI3-F1
#
_entry.id   AF-A0A2E6KXI3-F1
#
_cell.length_a   1.000
_cell.length_b   1.000
_cell.length_c   1.000
_cell.angle_alpha   90.00
_cell.angle_beta   90.00
_cell.angle_gamma   90.00
#
_symmetry.space_group_name_H-M   'P 1'
#
loop_
_entity.id
_entity.type
_entity.pdbx_description
1 polymer ?
#
loop_
_entity_poly.entity_id
_entity_poly.type
_entity_poly.pdbx_seq_one_letter_code
_entity_poly.pdbx_strand_id
1 'polypeptide(L)'
;MVDTVEISRVNIRDNLSVDVSVWMNHPDDWDFRPSLSCNGNLFQISDIISGDQLASVELSDEELEVLQRDRVAELRVKFQVHGMHGSLGKINPIIADGKAKKLATANWKTTQSVDFL
;
A
#
# COMPACT_ATOMS: atom_id res chain seq x y z
N MET A 1 -9.64 -4.46 11.83
CA MET A 1 -9.64 -4.40 10.35
C MET A 1 -8.84 -3.20 9.91
N VAL A 2 -8.18 -3.26 8.75
CA VAL A 2 -7.52 -2.07 8.17
C VAL A 2 -8.51 -0.92 8.02
N ASP A 3 -8.04 0.30 8.25
CA ASP A 3 -8.88 1.49 8.28
C ASP A 3 -8.98 2.12 6.88
N THR A 4 -7.82 2.50 6.34
CA THR A 4 -7.73 3.22 5.06
C THR A 4 -6.63 2.60 4.20
N VAL A 5 -6.91 2.42 2.91
CA VAL A 5 -5.92 1.96 1.92
C VAL A 5 -5.79 3.02 0.84
N GLU A 6 -4.56 3.44 0.56
CA GLU A 6 -4.28 4.49 -0.40
C GLU A 6 -3.20 4.04 -1.39
N ILE A 7 -3.48 4.20 -2.69
CA ILE A 7 -2.48 4.03 -3.74
C ILE A 7 -1.70 5.34 -3.85
N SER A 8 -0.44 5.31 -3.42
CA SER A 8 0.40 6.51 -3.37
C SER A 8 1.18 6.77 -4.67
N ARG A 9 1.49 5.71 -5.42
CA ARG A 9 2.22 5.81 -6.67
C ARG A 9 2.05 4.54 -7.51
N VAL A 10 1.98 4.73 -8.82
CA VAL A 10 2.11 3.68 -9.83
C VAL A 10 3.37 3.94 -10.64
N ASN A 11 4.13 2.90 -10.97
CA ASN A 11 5.27 2.98 -11.89
C ASN A 11 5.40 1.69 -12.69
N ILE A 12 6.12 1.78 -13.80
CA ILE A 12 6.61 0.62 -14.55
C ILE A 12 8.04 0.31 -14.09
N ARG A 13 8.30 -0.95 -13.71
CA ARG A 13 9.64 -1.48 -13.45
C ARG A 13 9.86 -2.73 -14.29
N ASP A 14 9.94 -3.90 -13.66
CA ASP A 14 9.90 -5.20 -14.33
C ASP A 14 8.45 -5.53 -14.75
N ASN A 15 7.49 -5.18 -13.90
CA ASN A 15 6.05 -5.19 -14.12
C ASN A 15 5.42 -3.89 -13.55
N LEU A 16 4.10 -3.77 -13.58
CA LEU A 16 3.40 -2.67 -12.93
C LEU A 16 3.63 -2.72 -11.41
N SER A 17 4.31 -1.71 -10.87
CA SER A 17 4.60 -1.58 -9.45
C SER A 17 3.70 -0.52 -8.82
N VAL A 18 2.95 -0.91 -7.79
CA VAL A 18 2.00 -0.05 -7.08
C VAL A 18 2.46 0.11 -5.63
N ASP A 19 2.83 1.33 -5.23
CA ASP A 19 3.17 1.66 -3.85
C ASP A 19 1.88 1.99 -3.09
N VAL A 20 1.57 1.19 -2.06
CA VAL A 20 0.31 1.26 -1.29
C VAL A 20 0.59 1.60 0.16
N SER A 21 -0.15 2.55 0.73
CA SER A 21 -0.16 2.83 2.16
C SER A 21 -1.40 2.23 2.80
N VAL A 22 -1.21 1.41 3.84
CA VAL A 22 -2.30 0.79 4.60
C VAL A 22 -2.27 1.35 6.01
N TRP A 23 -3.34 2.03 6.38
CA TRP A 23 -3.54 2.59 7.70
C TRP A 23 -4.40 1.68 8.57
N MET A 24 -4.02 1.57 9.83
CA MET A 24 -4.64 0.70 10.82
C MET A 24 -4.98 1.51 12.07
N ASN A 25 -6.06 1.16 12.75
CA ASN A 25 -6.45 1.78 14.01
C ASN A 25 -5.69 1.17 15.20
N HIS A 26 -5.50 -0.16 15.19
CA HIS A 26 -4.70 -0.87 16.19
C HIS A 26 -3.56 -1.64 15.52
N PRO A 27 -2.40 -1.86 16.18
CA PRO A 27 -1.32 -2.70 15.65
C PRO A 27 -1.75 -4.14 15.30
N ASP A 28 -2.83 -4.64 15.90
CA ASP A 28 -3.37 -5.98 15.66
C ASP A 28 -4.32 -6.05 14.46
N ASP A 29 -4.65 -4.92 13.82
CA ASP A 29 -5.54 -4.84 12.65
C ASP A 29 -4.81 -5.17 11.33
N TRP A 30 -3.86 -6.10 11.36
CA TRP A 30 -2.97 -6.41 10.24
C TRP A 30 -3.61 -7.25 9.14
N ASP A 31 -4.89 -7.59 9.28
CA ASP A 31 -5.62 -8.43 8.34
C ASP A 31 -5.94 -7.65 7.05
N PHE A 32 -4.94 -7.59 6.14
CA PHE A 32 -5.02 -6.99 4.83
C PHE A 32 -4.83 -8.07 3.76
N ARG A 33 -5.88 -8.39 3.01
CA ARG A 33 -5.87 -9.46 1.99
C ARG A 33 -6.31 -8.93 0.62
N PRO A 34 -5.41 -8.24 -0.11
CA PRO A 34 -5.76 -7.56 -1.34
C PRO A 34 -5.94 -8.52 -2.52
N SER A 35 -7.05 -8.39 -3.24
CA SER A 35 -7.25 -8.88 -4.61
C SER A 35 -7.09 -7.73 -5.60
N LEU A 36 -6.60 -8.03 -6.81
CA LEU A 36 -6.29 -7.04 -7.85
C LEU A 36 -7.16 -7.25 -9.07
N SER A 37 -7.81 -6.19 -9.53
CA SER A 37 -8.56 -6.22 -10.77
C SER A 37 -8.32 -4.97 -11.61
N CYS A 38 -8.55 -5.09 -12.92
CA CYS A 38 -8.49 -3.98 -13.86
C CYS A 38 -9.71 -4.01 -14.78
N ASN A 39 -10.45 -2.90 -14.83
CA ASN A 39 -11.61 -2.72 -15.70
C ASN A 39 -11.33 -1.53 -16.62
N GLY A 40 -11.11 -1.78 -17.92
CA GLY A 40 -10.63 -0.78 -18.86
C GLY A 40 -9.24 -0.28 -18.45
N ASN A 41 -9.14 0.97 -17.99
CA ASN A 41 -7.92 1.57 -17.44
C ASN A 41 -7.96 1.75 -15.92
N LEU A 42 -9.07 1.37 -15.26
CA LEU A 42 -9.21 1.53 -13.81
C LEU A 42 -8.62 0.31 -13.11
N PHE A 43 -7.51 0.50 -12.41
CA PHE A 43 -6.92 -0.50 -11.52
C PHE A 43 -7.57 -0.40 -10.13
N GLN A 44 -7.95 -1.55 -9.57
CA GLN A 44 -8.67 -1.64 -8.31
C GLN A 44 -7.99 -2.65 -7.38
N ILE A 45 -7.94 -2.30 -6.09
CA ILE A 45 -7.57 -3.17 -4.98
C ILE A 45 -8.83 -3.39 -4.16
N SER A 46 -9.20 -4.65 -3.94
CA SER A 46 -10.36 -5.02 -3.11
C SER A 46 -9.96 -5.99 -2.01
N ASP A 47 -10.77 -6.11 -0.97
CA ASP A 47 -10.59 -7.16 0.03
C ASP A 47 -11.13 -8.49 -0.49
N ILE A 48 -10.35 -9.58 -0.38
CA ILE A 48 -10.75 -10.89 -0.89
C ILE A 48 -11.90 -11.53 -0.09
N ILE A 49 -12.09 -11.16 1.19
CA ILE A 49 -13.12 -11.74 2.05
C ILE A 49 -14.43 -10.97 1.93
N SER A 50 -14.38 -9.64 2.10
CA SER A 50 -15.58 -8.81 2.06
C SER A 50 -16.00 -8.46 0.63
N GLY A 51 -15.05 -8.44 -0.31
CA GLY A 51 -15.28 -7.97 -1.68
C GLY A 51 -15.33 -6.46 -1.80
N ASP A 52 -15.11 -5.72 -0.70
CA ASP A 52 -15.18 -4.27 -0.71
C ASP A 52 -13.99 -3.68 -1.48
N GLN A 53 -14.27 -2.69 -2.31
CA GLN A 53 -13.22 -1.92 -2.96
C GLN A 53 -12.47 -1.09 -1.89
N LEU A 54 -11.16 -1.31 -1.78
CA LEU A 54 -10.30 -0.62 -0.84
C LEU A 54 -9.65 0.63 -1.44
N ALA A 55 -9.18 0.53 -2.69
CA ALA A 55 -8.56 1.65 -3.40
C ALA A 55 -8.66 1.45 -4.92
N SER A 56 -8.57 2.54 -5.67
CA SER A 56 -8.53 2.50 -7.14
C SER A 56 -7.71 3.64 -7.71
N VAL A 57 -7.15 3.44 -8.89
CA VAL A 57 -6.38 4.45 -9.63
C VAL A 57 -6.58 4.25 -11.13
N GLU A 58 -6.67 5.33 -11.89
CA GLU A 58 -6.64 5.28 -13.35
C GLU A 58 -5.20 5.11 -13.83
N LEU A 59 -4.98 4.12 -14.68
CA LEU A 59 -3.69 3.87 -15.31
C LEU A 59 -3.57 4.70 -16.59
N SER A 60 -2.35 5.17 -16.86
CA SER A 60 -1.99 5.67 -18.18
C SER A 60 -1.94 4.55 -19.22
N ASP A 61 -1.98 4.89 -20.50
CA ASP A 61 -1.95 3.91 -21.60
C ASP A 61 -0.70 3.01 -21.55
N GLU A 62 0.46 3.58 -21.19
CA GLU A 62 1.72 2.85 -21.05
C GLU A 62 1.67 1.85 -19.88
N GLU A 63 1.12 2.26 -18.74
CA GLU A 63 0.95 1.41 -17.57
C GLU A 63 -0.05 0.28 -17.83
N LEU A 64 -1.13 0.60 -18.54
CA LEU A 64 -2.15 -0.37 -18.93
C LEU A 64 -1.59 -1.40 -19.92
N GLU A 65 -0.80 -1.00 -20.91
CA GLU A 65 -0.16 -1.90 -21.87
C GLU A 65 0.76 -2.90 -21.15
N VAL A 66 1.60 -2.42 -20.23
CA VAL A 66 2.47 -3.28 -19.41
C VAL A 66 1.64 -4.26 -18.57
N LEU A 67 0.58 -3.77 -17.93
CA LEU A 67 -0.29 -4.60 -17.10
C LEU A 67 -0.99 -5.68 -17.92
N GLN A 68 -1.50 -5.35 -19.11
CA GLN A 68 -2.16 -6.29 -20.01
C GLN A 68 -1.20 -7.36 -20.54
N ARG A 69 0.07 -7.00 -20.81
CA ARG A 69 1.13 -7.93 -21.23
C ARG A 69 1.49 -8.91 -20.11
N ASP A 70 1.75 -8.41 -18.91
CA ASP A 70 2.32 -9.21 -17.82
C ASP A 70 1.25 -9.94 -17.00
N ARG A 71 0.02 -9.40 -16.97
CA ARG A 71 -1.13 -9.93 -16.20
C ARG A 71 -0.86 -10.04 -14.70
N VAL A 72 0.21 -9.42 -14.21
CA VAL A 72 0.63 -9.39 -12.81
C VAL A 72 1.04 -7.97 -12.42
N ALA A 73 0.87 -7.63 -11.15
CA ALA A 73 1.35 -6.39 -10.57
C ALA A 73 2.12 -6.65 -9.26
N GLU A 74 3.17 -5.87 -9.03
CA GLU A 74 3.89 -5.82 -7.77
C GLU A 74 3.24 -4.81 -6.83
N LEU A 75 2.75 -5.26 -5.68
CA LEU A 75 2.33 -4.41 -4.58
C LEU A 75 3.48 -4.18 -3.61
N ARG A 76 3.72 -2.91 -3.29
CA ARG A 76 4.71 -2.47 -2.31
C ARG A 76 3.98 -1.75 -1.19
N VAL A 77 3.60 -2.52 -0.19
CA VAL A 77 2.72 -2.11 0.90
C VAL A 77 3.54 -1.58 2.06
N LYS A 78 3.14 -0.43 2.58
CA LYS A 78 3.67 0.17 3.80
C LYS A 78 2.54 0.28 4.82
N PHE A 79 2.70 -0.41 5.94
CA PHE A 79 1.73 -0.37 7.03
C PHE A 79 2.02 0.78 7.99
N GLN A 80 0.96 1.47 8.41
CA GLN A 80 0.99 2.55 9.37
C GLN A 80 -0.15 2.38 10.37
N VAL A 81 0.09 2.74 11.63
CA VAL A 81 -0.95 2.73 12.67
C VAL A 81 -1.20 4.16 13.12
N HIS A 82 -2.47 4.55 13.16
CA HIS A 82 -2.86 5.86 13.68
C HIS A 82 -2.40 6.02 15.13
N GLY A 83 -1.85 7.19 15.46
CA GLY A 83 -1.44 7.50 16.84
C GLY A 83 -0.21 6.76 17.38
N MET A 84 0.39 5.81 16.63
CA MET A 84 1.65 5.16 17.05
C MET A 84 2.81 6.15 17.17
N HIS A 85 2.76 7.24 16.38
CA HIS A 85 3.64 8.38 16.52
C HIS A 85 2.90 9.44 17.34
N GLY A 86 2.98 9.33 18.66
CA GLY A 86 2.51 10.39 19.55
C GLY A 86 3.33 11.67 19.37
N SER A 87 2.68 12.82 19.41
CA SER A 87 3.39 14.10 19.54
C SER A 87 3.85 14.26 20.99
N LEU A 88 5.15 14.46 21.20
CA LEU A 88 5.68 14.73 22.54
C LEU A 88 5.16 16.08 23.05
N GLY A 89 4.22 16.07 24.00
CA GLY A 89 3.68 17.29 24.62
C GLY A 89 4.71 18.08 25.44
N LYS A 90 5.76 17.42 25.92
CA LYS A 90 6.93 18.05 26.54
C LYS A 90 8.18 17.37 26.01
N ILE A 91 8.90 18.07 25.13
CA ILE A 91 10.18 17.62 24.62
C ILE A 91 11.23 17.94 25.69
N ASN A 92 11.75 16.90 26.36
CA ASN A 92 12.99 17.02 27.12
C ASN A 92 14.12 16.55 26.19
N PRO A 93 14.78 17.44 25.46
CA PRO A 93 15.81 17.04 24.51
C PRO A 93 16.94 16.38 25.28
N ILE A 94 17.13 15.08 25.04
CA ILE A 94 18.38 14.42 25.40
C ILE A 94 19.40 14.96 24.40
N ILE A 95 20.41 15.70 24.87
CA ILE A 95 21.56 16.12 24.07
C ILE A 95 22.43 14.88 23.86
N ALA A 96 21.95 13.94 23.06
CA ALA A 96 22.73 12.81 22.58
C ALA A 96 23.23 13.19 21.19
N ASP A 97 24.55 13.21 21.02
CA ASP A 97 25.26 13.48 19.76
C ASP A 97 25.17 12.29 18.79
N GLY A 98 23.96 11.78 18.55
CA GLY A 98 23.71 10.55 17.80
C GLY A 98 22.39 10.58 17.04
N LYS A 99 22.39 10.02 15.82
CA LYS A 99 21.17 9.88 15.00
C LYS A 99 20.11 9.09 15.78
N ALA A 100 18.93 9.69 15.95
CA ALA A 100 17.77 8.99 16.49
C ALA A 100 17.50 7.71 15.67
N LYS A 101 17.27 6.58 16.36
CA LYS A 101 16.98 5.31 15.70
C LYS A 101 15.57 5.38 15.10
N LYS A 102 15.47 5.39 13.77
CA LYS A 102 14.19 5.30 13.05
C LYS A 102 13.52 3.97 13.43
N LEU A 103 12.25 4.03 13.83
CA LEU A 103 11.46 2.83 14.08
C LEU A 103 11.34 2.01 12.78
N ALA A 104 11.39 0.69 12.92
CA ALA A 104 11.16 -0.20 11.79
C ALA A 104 9.74 0.02 11.28
N THR A 105 9.60 0.32 9.99
CA THR A 105 8.30 0.36 9.34
C THR A 105 8.01 -1.03 8.79
N ALA A 106 6.83 -1.57 9.09
CA ALA A 106 6.37 -2.81 8.51
C ALA A 106 6.11 -2.58 7.01
N ASN A 107 6.90 -3.23 6.16
CA ASN A 107 6.75 -3.19 4.72
C ASN A 107 6.53 -4.60 4.21
N TRP A 108 5.66 -4.74 3.21
CA TRP A 108 5.37 -6.00 2.56
C TRP A 108 5.41 -5.82 1.06
N LYS A 109 6.16 -6.69 0.37
CA LYS A 109 6.22 -6.72 -1.09
C LYS A 109 5.64 -8.05 -1.56
N THR A 110 4.73 -7.99 -2.52
CA THR A 110 4.14 -9.19 -3.13
C THR A 110 3.86 -8.94 -4.61
N THR A 111 3.86 -10.00 -5.41
CA THR A 111 3.45 -9.96 -6.82
C THR A 111 2.23 -10.84 -6.96
N GLN A 112 1.15 -10.30 -7.52
CA GLN A 112 -0.13 -10.99 -7.63
C GLN A 112 -0.65 -10.90 -9.06
N SER A 113 -1.43 -11.89 -9.48
CA SER A 113 -2.19 -11.84 -10.73
C SER A 113 -3.26 -10.75 -10.67
N VAL A 114 -3.54 -10.16 -11.81
CA VAL A 114 -4.60 -9.15 -11.95
C VAL A 114 -5.73 -9.72 -12.80
N ASP A 115 -6.94 -9.67 -12.26
CA ASP A 115 -8.15 -10.09 -12.95
C ASP A 115 -8.65 -8.97 -13.85
N PHE A 116 -8.89 -9.28 -15.12
CA PHE A 116 -9.40 -8.30 -16.10
C PHE A 116 -10.89 -8.57 -16.30
N LEU A 117 -11.71 -7.55 -16.02
CA LEU A 117 -13.17 -7.61 -16.06
C LEU A 117 -13.72 -7.07 -17.39
#